data_AF-A0A1Z4QID5-F1
#
_entry.id   AF-A0A1Z4QID5-F1
#
_cell.length_a   1.000
_cell.length_b   1.000
_cell.length_c   1.000
_cell.angle_alpha   90.00
_cell.angle_beta   90.00
_cell.angle_gamma   90.00
#
_symmetry.space_group_name_H-M   'P 1'
#
loop_
_entity.id
_entity.type
_entity.pdbx_description
1 polymer ?
#
loop_
_entity_poly.entity_id
_entity_poly.type
_entity_poly.pdbx_seq_one_letter_code
_entity_poly.pdbx_strand_id
1 'polypeptide(L)'
;MIINYDYLGRPAELFILLDAVRYQLPFNLSTKQIDWDLIDYEPTKVLLQHAWNDWIIGKDMAFELRVLPSQDEPFRPENWEGWNRFMFQNAAYSRMVENAKNQRAISRLEDLAIRRFFQSEMILFWNSFLTSVPIEYKPTPKEIEEWRNAVDIYSMLFSFDDDGLMILR
;
A
#
# COMPACT_ATOMS: atom_id res chain seq x y z
N MET A 1 15.79 -7.71 -15.50
CA MET A 1 14.79 -8.55 -14.79
C MET A 1 14.61 -8.00 -13.39
N ILE A 2 13.38 -7.98 -12.90
CA ILE A 2 13.02 -7.66 -11.51
C ILE A 2 12.20 -8.82 -10.99
N ILE A 3 12.55 -9.36 -9.83
CA ILE A 3 11.80 -10.40 -9.11
C ILE A 3 11.21 -9.72 -7.88
N ASN A 4 9.89 -9.61 -7.82
CA ASN A 4 9.20 -9.20 -6.60
C ASN A 4 8.95 -10.45 -5.76
N TYR A 5 9.18 -10.33 -4.46
CA TYR A 5 8.89 -11.37 -3.49
C TYR A 5 7.67 -10.98 -2.66
N ASP A 6 6.87 -11.95 -2.26
CA ASP A 6 5.83 -11.75 -1.25
C ASP A 6 6.46 -11.52 0.14
N TYR A 7 5.60 -11.21 1.10
CA TYR A 7 5.98 -10.99 2.49
C TYR A 7 6.57 -12.24 3.19
N LEU A 8 6.38 -13.43 2.62
CA LEU A 8 6.98 -14.68 3.08
C LEU A 8 8.32 -14.95 2.39
N GLY A 9 8.82 -14.00 1.59
CA GLY A 9 10.04 -14.12 0.81
C GLY A 9 9.91 -15.04 -0.39
N ARG A 10 8.70 -15.41 -0.84
CA ARG A 10 8.49 -16.27 -2.01
C ARG A 10 8.43 -15.42 -3.28
N PRO A 11 9.03 -15.83 -4.40
CA PRO A 11 8.88 -15.10 -5.66
C PRO A 11 7.40 -14.99 -6.03
N ALA A 12 6.89 -13.77 -6.13
CA ALA A 12 5.48 -13.47 -6.36
C ALA A 12 5.24 -13.00 -7.81
N GLU A 13 6.16 -12.20 -8.34
CA GLU A 13 6.01 -11.65 -9.68
C GLU A 13 7.37 -11.49 -10.35
N LEU A 14 7.41 -11.68 -11.66
CA LEU A 14 8.60 -11.50 -12.49
C LEU A 14 8.33 -10.40 -13.51
N PHE A 15 9.30 -9.51 -13.70
CA PHE A 15 9.20 -8.43 -14.67
C PHE A 15 10.44 -8.28 -15.53
N ILE A 16 10.22 -8.10 -16.83
CA ILE A 16 11.26 -7.70 -17.79
C ILE A 16 11.14 -6.20 -18.02
N LEU A 17 12.28 -5.51 -17.94
CA LEU A 17 12.38 -4.09 -18.29
C LEU A 17 12.95 -3.99 -19.69
N LEU A 18 12.17 -3.47 -20.64
CA LEU A 18 12.58 -3.21 -22.02
C LEU A 18 12.25 -1.75 -22.35
N ASP A 19 13.25 -0.97 -22.76
CA ASP A 19 13.08 0.45 -23.13
C ASP A 19 12.28 1.27 -22.11
N ALA A 20 12.59 1.08 -20.82
CA ALA A 20 11.92 1.69 -19.67
C ALA A 20 10.44 1.27 -19.45
N VAL A 21 9.92 0.32 -20.23
CA VAL A 21 8.62 -0.31 -20.00
C VAL A 21 8.81 -1.59 -19.18
N ARG A 22 8.04 -1.69 -18.08
CA ARG A 22 8.03 -2.85 -17.18
C ARG A 22 6.93 -3.82 -17.63
N TYR A 23 7.32 -4.95 -18.21
CA TYR A 23 6.41 -6.02 -18.60
C TYR A 23 6.33 -7.07 -17.49
N GLN A 24 5.13 -7.31 -16.97
CA GLN A 24 4.88 -8.42 -16.05
C GLN A 24 4.82 -9.73 -16.84
N LEU A 25 5.54 -10.74 -16.36
CA LEU A 25 5.47 -12.08 -16.92
C LEU A 25 4.36 -12.88 -16.24
N PRO A 26 3.61 -13.71 -16.99
CA PRO A 26 2.59 -14.61 -16.43
C PRO A 26 3.25 -15.75 -15.66
N PHE A 27 3.75 -15.46 -14.45
CA PHE A 27 4.46 -16.40 -13.60
C PHE A 27 3.50 -17.18 -12.70
N ASN A 28 3.53 -18.51 -12.79
CA ASN A 28 2.74 -19.39 -11.96
C ASN A 28 3.51 -19.75 -10.68
N LEU A 29 2.98 -19.29 -9.54
CA LEU A 29 3.61 -19.45 -8.22
C LEU A 29 3.75 -20.90 -7.77
N SER A 30 2.80 -21.76 -8.13
CA SER A 30 2.76 -23.15 -7.70
C SER A 30 3.78 -24.00 -8.45
N THR A 31 3.93 -23.75 -9.76
CA THR A 31 4.82 -24.51 -10.64
C THR A 31 6.19 -23.86 -10.82
N LYS A 32 6.32 -22.58 -10.45
CA LYS A 32 7.48 -21.72 -10.70
C LYS A 32 7.85 -21.62 -12.19
N GLN A 33 6.86 -21.64 -13.07
CA GLN A 33 7.02 -21.54 -14.52
C GLN A 33 6.30 -20.31 -15.09
N ILE A 34 6.78 -19.83 -16.23
CA ILE A 34 6.10 -18.76 -16.98
C ILE A 34 5.15 -19.41 -17.97
N ASP A 35 3.88 -19.02 -17.92
CA ASP A 35 2.85 -19.46 -18.84
C ASP A 35 2.79 -18.52 -20.06
N TRP A 36 3.68 -18.77 -21.01
CA TRP A 36 3.83 -17.93 -22.20
C TRP A 36 2.56 -17.87 -23.07
N ASP A 37 1.67 -18.85 -22.94
CA ASP A 37 0.43 -18.91 -23.73
C ASP A 37 -0.58 -17.85 -23.30
N LEU A 38 -0.41 -17.25 -22.11
CA LEU A 38 -1.22 -16.13 -21.63
C LEU A 38 -0.87 -14.77 -22.28
N ILE A 39 0.16 -14.70 -23.12
CA ILE A 39 0.51 -13.50 -23.87
C ILE A 39 -0.03 -13.65 -25.30
N ASP A 40 -1.21 -13.09 -25.57
CA ASP A 40 -1.89 -13.25 -26.87
C ASP A 40 -1.15 -12.60 -28.04
N TYR A 41 -0.45 -11.48 -27.80
CA TYR A 41 0.23 -10.74 -28.86
C TYR A 41 1.63 -11.30 -29.13
N GLU A 42 1.75 -12.05 -30.22
CA GLU A 42 2.94 -12.82 -30.59
C GLU A 42 4.26 -12.02 -30.62
N PRO A 43 4.33 -10.79 -31.17
CA PRO A 43 5.57 -10.02 -31.16
C PRO A 43 6.05 -9.69 -29.73
N THR A 44 5.13 -9.40 -28.80
CA THR A 44 5.48 -9.18 -27.39
C THR A 44 5.91 -10.48 -26.73
N LYS A 45 5.25 -11.60 -27.01
CA LYS A 45 5.65 -12.92 -26.51
C LYS A 45 7.08 -13.25 -26.89
N VAL A 46 7.41 -13.15 -28.19
CA VAL A 46 8.76 -13.44 -28.71
C VAL A 46 9.81 -12.51 -28.08
N LEU A 47 9.52 -11.21 -28.02
CA LEU A 47 10.43 -10.24 -27.41
C LEU A 47 10.74 -10.56 -25.94
N LEU A 48 9.71 -10.87 -25.16
CA LEU A 48 9.86 -11.21 -23.73
C LEU A 48 10.52 -12.57 -23.53
N GLN A 49 10.26 -13.55 -24.39
CA GLN A 49 10.94 -14.84 -24.37
C GLN A 49 12.44 -14.69 -24.63
N HIS A 50 12.82 -13.89 -25.63
CA HIS A 50 14.23 -13.59 -25.88
C HIS A 50 14.90 -12.92 -24.68
N ALA A 51 14.28 -11.87 -24.13
CA ALA A 51 14.82 -11.18 -22.96
C ALA A 51 14.89 -12.08 -21.71
N TRP A 52 13.94 -13.01 -21.53
CA TRP A 52 14.00 -14.03 -20.48
C TRP A 52 15.17 -14.98 -20.70
N ASN A 53 15.27 -15.55 -21.91
CA ASN A 53 16.31 -16.50 -22.27
C ASN A 53 17.70 -15.90 -22.13
N ASP A 54 17.90 -14.65 -22.57
CA ASP A 54 19.17 -13.94 -22.41
C ASP A 54 19.51 -13.72 -20.92
N TRP A 55 18.51 -13.42 -20.09
CA TRP A 55 18.72 -13.19 -18.67
C TRP A 55 19.09 -14.45 -17.90
N ILE A 56 18.47 -15.60 -18.22
CA ILE A 56 18.72 -16.86 -17.49
C ILE A 56 20.07 -17.51 -17.86
N ILE A 57 20.75 -17.08 -18.92
CA ILE A 57 22.06 -17.62 -19.31
C ILE A 57 23.04 -17.45 -18.15
N GLY A 58 23.60 -18.57 -17.68
CA GLY A 58 24.59 -18.59 -16.60
C GLY A 58 24.01 -18.38 -15.20
N LYS A 59 22.67 -18.35 -15.04
CA LYS A 59 22.01 -18.24 -13.74
C LYS A 59 21.55 -19.59 -13.20
N ASP A 60 21.66 -19.76 -11.88
CA ASP A 60 20.97 -20.84 -11.18
C ASP A 60 19.55 -20.39 -10.83
N MET A 61 18.58 -20.87 -11.59
CA MET A 61 17.17 -20.53 -11.39
C MET A 61 16.60 -21.01 -10.06
N ALA A 62 17.14 -22.09 -9.48
CA ALA A 62 16.72 -22.54 -8.15
C ALA A 62 17.18 -21.55 -7.07
N PHE A 63 18.36 -20.95 -7.25
CA PHE A 63 18.87 -19.89 -6.39
C PHE A 63 18.14 -18.57 -6.61
N GLU A 64 17.94 -18.12 -7.86
CA GLU A 64 17.28 -16.85 -8.17
C GLU A 64 15.80 -16.84 -7.78
N LEU A 65 15.12 -17.99 -7.80
CA LEU A 65 13.72 -18.17 -7.37
C LEU A 65 13.60 -18.86 -6.01
N ARG A 66 14.65 -18.77 -5.18
CA ARG A 66 14.62 -19.28 -3.82
C ARG A 66 13.67 -18.46 -2.96
N VAL A 67 13.14 -19.08 -1.92
CA VAL A 67 12.48 -18.33 -0.86
C VAL A 67 13.56 -17.58 -0.10
N LEU A 68 13.49 -16.26 -0.08
CA LEU A 68 14.35 -15.44 0.76
C LEU A 68 13.90 -15.61 2.22
N PRO A 69 14.84 -15.63 3.19
CA PRO A 69 14.44 -15.59 4.60
C PRO A 69 13.51 -14.39 4.79
N SER A 70 12.35 -14.60 5.43
CA SER A 70 11.41 -13.53 5.72
C SER A 70 12.17 -12.40 6.42
N GLN A 71 12.07 -11.18 5.89
CA GLN A 71 12.29 -10.05 6.77
C GLN A 71 11.16 -10.12 7.78
N ASP A 72 11.49 -10.43 9.02
CA ASP A 72 10.53 -10.69 10.10
C ASP A 72 9.72 -9.43 10.42
N GLU A 73 8.73 -9.10 9.59
CA GLU A 73 7.49 -8.50 10.04
C GLU A 73 6.35 -9.35 9.47
N PRO A 74 5.53 -10.00 10.31
CA PRO A 74 4.37 -10.73 9.81
C PRO A 74 3.46 -9.74 9.09
N PHE A 75 3.23 -9.95 7.78
CA PHE A 75 2.22 -9.20 7.04
C PHE A 75 0.90 -9.29 7.78
N ARG A 76 0.49 -8.15 8.34
CA ARG A 76 -0.84 -7.96 8.89
C ARG A 76 -1.59 -7.17 7.84
N PRO A 77 -2.58 -7.77 7.16
CA PRO A 77 -3.38 -7.03 6.18
C PRO A 77 -4.02 -5.82 6.86
N GLU A 78 -4.04 -4.69 6.17
CA GLU A 78 -4.63 -3.44 6.67
C GLU A 78 -6.07 -3.70 7.14
N ASN A 79 -6.33 -3.41 8.42
CA ASN A 79 -7.66 -3.54 8.99
C ASN A 79 -8.40 -2.20 8.90
N TRP A 80 -8.76 -1.83 7.68
CA TRP A 80 -9.53 -0.60 7.38
C TRP A 80 -10.83 -0.50 8.20
N GLU A 81 -11.52 -1.62 8.40
CA GLU A 81 -12.75 -1.62 9.19
C GLU A 81 -12.50 -1.30 10.67
N GLY A 82 -11.48 -1.92 11.27
CA GLY A 82 -11.06 -1.65 12.64
C GLY A 82 -10.61 -0.20 12.82
N TRP A 83 -9.77 0.29 11.91
CA TRP A 83 -9.32 1.68 11.89
C TRP A 83 -10.48 2.67 11.81
N ASN A 84 -11.40 2.48 10.86
CA ASN A 84 -12.54 3.38 10.69
C ASN A 84 -13.44 3.40 11.93
N ARG A 85 -13.73 2.22 12.52
CA ARG A 85 -14.51 2.13 13.76
C ARG A 85 -13.84 2.88 14.90
N PHE A 86 -12.53 2.72 15.06
CA PHE A 86 -11.75 3.48 16.04
C PHE A 86 -11.89 4.98 15.83
N MET A 87 -11.72 5.46 14.59
CA MET A 87 -11.80 6.90 14.28
C MET A 87 -13.19 7.48 14.50
N PHE A 88 -14.26 6.82 14.04
CA PHE A 88 -15.63 7.29 14.26
C PHE A 88 -16.05 7.32 15.73
N GLN A 89 -15.39 6.55 16.59
CA GLN A 89 -15.62 6.53 18.04
C GLN A 89 -14.66 7.45 18.81
N ASN A 90 -13.66 8.04 18.15
CA ASN A 90 -12.65 8.86 18.78
C ASN A 90 -13.19 10.25 19.11
N ALA A 91 -13.16 10.64 20.38
CA ALA A 91 -13.70 11.91 20.85
C ALA A 91 -12.99 13.14 20.24
N ALA A 92 -11.69 13.04 19.95
CA ALA A 92 -10.95 14.11 19.30
C ALA A 92 -11.40 14.29 17.86
N TYR A 93 -11.58 13.19 17.13
CA TYR A 93 -12.13 13.21 15.79
C TYR A 93 -13.52 13.86 15.75
N SER A 94 -14.45 13.44 16.62
CA SER A 94 -15.79 14.04 16.70
C SER A 94 -15.74 15.54 17.00
N ARG A 95 -14.92 15.95 17.97
CA ARG A 95 -14.71 17.37 18.30
C ARG A 95 -14.21 18.16 17.09
N MET A 96 -13.23 17.64 16.36
CA MET A 96 -12.69 18.30 15.18
C MET A 96 -13.72 18.39 14.06
N VAL A 97 -14.51 17.33 13.82
CA VAL A 97 -15.56 17.30 12.79
C VAL A 97 -16.61 18.39 13.03
N GLU A 98 -17.07 18.54 14.27
CA GLU A 98 -18.05 19.56 14.66
C GLU A 98 -17.55 21.00 14.47
N ASN A 99 -16.24 21.22 14.55
CA ASN A 99 -15.64 22.56 14.55
C ASN A 99 -14.85 22.91 13.28
N ALA A 100 -14.67 21.96 12.36
CA ALA A 100 -13.96 22.19 11.11
C ALA A 100 -14.73 23.09 10.14
N LYS A 101 -14.04 24.04 9.51
CA LYS A 101 -14.64 24.93 8.50
C LYS A 101 -14.87 24.24 7.16
N ASN A 102 -14.05 23.25 6.81
CA ASN A 102 -14.14 22.55 5.53
C ASN A 102 -14.98 21.27 5.62
N GLN A 103 -16.29 21.44 5.81
CA GLN A 103 -17.26 20.34 5.90
C GLN A 103 -17.25 19.44 4.65
N ARG A 104 -16.88 19.98 3.47
CA ARG A 104 -16.76 19.20 2.23
C ARG A 104 -15.61 18.20 2.27
N ALA A 105 -14.48 18.55 2.89
CA ALA A 105 -13.36 17.63 3.06
C ALA A 105 -13.74 16.49 4.02
N ILE A 106 -14.51 16.78 5.07
CA ILE A 106 -15.03 15.79 6.01
C ILE A 106 -15.91 14.77 5.28
N SER A 107 -16.94 15.22 4.56
CA SER A 107 -17.84 14.29 3.85
C SER A 107 -17.08 13.40 2.86
N ARG A 108 -16.09 13.94 2.15
CA ARG A 108 -15.24 13.15 1.24
C ARG A 108 -14.37 12.14 1.99
N LEU A 109 -13.81 12.54 3.13
CA LEU A 109 -13.01 11.66 3.99
C LEU A 109 -13.86 10.48 4.51
N GLU A 110 -15.06 10.76 5.01
CA GLU A 110 -15.98 9.75 5.53
C GLU A 110 -16.51 8.83 4.42
N ASP A 111 -16.80 9.37 3.23
CA ASP A 111 -17.20 8.58 2.05
C ASP A 111 -16.10 7.59 1.63
N LEU A 112 -14.83 8.01 1.66
CA LEU A 112 -13.69 7.14 1.35
C LEU A 112 -13.47 6.07 2.42
N ALA A 113 -13.67 6.41 3.69
CA ALA A 113 -13.62 5.45 4.79
C ALA A 113 -14.64 4.31 4.57
N ILE A 114 -15.85 4.63 4.10
CA ILE A 114 -16.88 3.63 3.79
C ILE A 114 -16.50 2.77 2.57
N ARG A 115 -15.89 3.37 1.55
CA ARG A 115 -15.63 2.71 0.26
C ARG A 115 -14.35 1.88 0.20
N ARG A 116 -13.41 2.00 1.15
CA ARG A 116 -12.13 1.25 1.22
C ARG A 116 -11.17 1.50 0.05
N PHE A 117 -11.24 2.65 -0.60
CA PHE A 117 -10.38 2.93 -1.75
C PHE A 117 -9.63 4.25 -1.56
N PHE A 118 -8.32 4.19 -1.80
CA PHE A 118 -7.36 5.28 -2.01
C PHE A 118 -6.74 5.95 -0.76
N GLN A 119 -5.56 5.46 -0.37
CA GLN A 119 -4.72 6.01 0.71
C GLN A 119 -4.30 7.47 0.45
N SER A 120 -3.88 7.80 -0.77
CA SER A 120 -3.41 9.15 -1.14
C SER A 120 -4.50 10.21 -0.98
N GLU A 121 -5.73 9.89 -1.39
CA GLU A 121 -6.89 10.77 -1.28
C GLU A 121 -7.32 10.92 0.18
N MET A 122 -7.25 9.84 0.98
CA MET A 122 -7.51 9.93 2.42
C MET A 122 -6.53 10.89 3.10
N ILE A 123 -5.23 10.79 2.80
CA ILE A 123 -4.21 11.71 3.33
C ILE A 123 -4.51 13.15 2.93
N LEU A 124 -4.81 13.38 1.65
CA LEU A 124 -5.13 14.72 1.14
C LEU A 124 -6.34 15.33 1.85
N PHE A 125 -7.44 14.57 1.99
CA PHE A 125 -8.65 15.08 2.63
C PHE A 125 -8.51 15.21 4.13
N TRP A 126 -7.79 14.30 4.80
CA TRP A 126 -7.46 14.42 6.22
C TRP A 126 -6.68 15.69 6.49
N ASN A 127 -5.59 15.93 5.75
CA ASN A 127 -4.74 17.10 5.96
C ASN A 127 -5.52 18.39 5.67
N SER A 128 -6.37 18.40 4.64
CA SER A 128 -7.26 19.54 4.36
C SER A 128 -8.29 19.78 5.47
N PHE A 129 -8.86 18.71 6.02
CA PHE A 129 -9.78 18.74 7.15
C PHE A 129 -9.07 19.33 8.38
N LEU A 130 -7.93 18.77 8.78
CA LEU A 130 -7.19 19.19 9.98
C LEU A 130 -6.72 20.65 9.91
N THR A 131 -6.30 21.09 8.72
CA THR A 131 -5.92 22.50 8.49
C THR A 131 -7.11 23.45 8.66
N SER A 132 -8.34 22.96 8.47
CA SER A 132 -9.56 23.75 8.62
C SER A 132 -10.13 23.80 10.04
N VAL A 133 -9.56 23.02 10.97
CA VAL A 133 -9.96 22.99 12.38
C VAL A 133 -9.32 24.18 13.12
N PRO A 134 -10.08 24.97 13.89
CA PRO A 134 -9.53 26.03 14.74
C PRO A 134 -8.50 25.47 15.74
N ILE A 135 -7.52 26.29 16.12
CA ILE A 135 -6.37 25.84 16.92
C ILE A 135 -6.78 25.26 18.28
N GLU A 136 -7.84 25.80 18.89
CA GLU A 136 -8.39 25.34 20.16
C GLU A 136 -9.04 23.95 20.10
N TYR A 137 -9.37 23.45 18.89
CA TYR A 137 -9.99 22.14 18.68
C TYR A 137 -9.06 21.12 18.03
N LYS A 138 -7.84 21.52 17.65
CA LYS A 138 -6.80 20.62 17.13
C LYS A 138 -6.47 19.48 18.10
N PRO A 139 -5.91 18.38 17.60
CA PRO A 139 -5.57 17.26 18.46
C PRO A 139 -4.39 17.61 19.36
N THR A 140 -4.42 17.08 20.56
CA THR A 140 -3.31 17.15 21.51
C THR A 140 -2.24 16.11 21.15
N PRO A 141 -0.99 16.27 21.60
CA PRO A 141 0.06 15.28 21.38
C PRO A 141 -0.32 13.87 21.88
N LYS A 142 -1.11 13.79 22.97
CA LYS A 142 -1.60 12.51 23.49
C LYS A 142 -2.60 11.85 22.54
N GLU A 143 -3.54 12.62 21.98
CA GLU A 143 -4.51 12.10 21.01
C GLU A 143 -3.82 11.64 19.71
N ILE A 144 -2.80 12.37 19.26
CA ILE A 144 -1.99 11.97 18.09
C ILE A 144 -1.26 10.65 18.37
N GLU A 145 -0.68 10.49 19.55
CA GLU A 145 -0.02 9.25 19.94
C GLU A 145 -1.01 8.07 20.01
N GLU A 146 -2.23 8.29 20.50
CA GLU A 146 -3.31 7.29 20.43
C GLU A 146 -3.63 6.88 18.99
N TRP A 147 -3.64 7.83 18.04
CA TRP A 147 -3.87 7.55 16.62
C TRP A 147 -2.72 6.77 15.99
N ARG A 148 -1.46 7.09 16.31
CA ARG A 148 -0.28 6.34 15.83
C ARG A 148 -0.31 4.89 16.31
N ASN A 149 -0.62 4.68 17.60
CA ASN A 149 -0.77 3.35 18.16
C ASN A 149 -1.91 2.57 17.49
N ALA A 150 -3.03 3.23 17.20
CA ALA A 150 -4.13 2.59 16.47
C ALA A 150 -3.73 2.21 15.04
N VAL A 151 -3.01 3.07 14.33
CA VAL A 151 -2.43 2.76 13.01
C VAL A 151 -1.58 1.48 13.05
N ASP A 152 -0.74 1.31 14.07
CA ASP A 152 0.08 0.09 14.25
C ASP A 152 -0.79 -1.15 14.54
N ILE A 153 -1.75 -1.01 15.45
CA ILE A 153 -2.70 -2.08 15.83
C ILE A 153 -3.47 -2.57 14.59
N TYR A 154 -3.94 -1.65 13.76
CA TYR A 154 -4.71 -1.95 12.55
C TYR A 154 -3.86 -2.12 11.30
N SER A 155 -2.53 -2.03 11.42
CA SER A 155 -1.56 -2.31 10.34
C SER A 155 -1.78 -1.45 9.10
N MET A 156 -2.04 -0.15 9.30
CA MET A 156 -2.28 0.79 8.21
C MET A 156 -0.97 1.24 7.55
N LEU A 157 -1.00 1.52 6.24
CA LEU A 157 0.17 1.97 5.46
C LEU A 157 0.47 3.49 5.54
N PHE A 158 -0.07 4.19 6.54
CA PHE A 158 0.20 5.61 6.81
C PHE A 158 0.49 5.81 8.29
N SER A 159 0.96 6.99 8.70
CA SER A 159 1.13 7.38 10.10
C SER A 159 0.71 8.83 10.31
N PHE A 160 0.90 9.35 11.52
CA PHE A 160 0.69 10.76 11.85
C PHE A 160 2.01 11.42 12.26
N ASP A 161 2.25 12.64 11.77
CA ASP A 161 3.34 13.49 12.27
C ASP A 161 2.97 14.16 13.61
N ASP A 162 3.84 15.03 14.13
CA ASP A 162 3.65 15.68 15.44
C ASP A 162 2.51 16.72 15.46
N ASP A 163 2.04 17.14 14.30
CA ASP A 163 0.91 18.06 14.13
C ASP A 163 -0.41 17.31 13.88
N GLY A 164 -0.36 15.97 13.78
CA GLY A 164 -1.50 15.12 13.49
C GLY A 164 -1.86 15.05 12.01
N LEU A 165 -0.98 15.50 11.11
CA LEU A 165 -1.14 15.32 9.67
C LEU A 165 -0.81 13.88 9.30
N MET A 166 -1.57 13.31 8.37
CA MET A 166 -1.26 11.99 7.84
C MET A 166 -0.08 12.06 6.87
N ILE A 167 0.82 11.09 7.00
CA ILE A 167 1.99 10.86 6.13
C ILE A 167 2.04 9.40 5.71
N LEU A 168 2.59 9.11 4.52
CA LEU A 168 2.86 7.72 4.11
C LEU A 168 4.00 7.14 4.96
N ARG A 169 3.89 5.84 5.27
CA ARG A 169 4.96 5.06 5.89
C ARG A 169 5.93 4.51 4.84
#